data_AF-A0A6I2JVB1-F1
#
_entry.id   AF-A0A6I2JVB1-F1
#
_cell.length_a   1.000
_cell.length_b   1.000
_cell.length_c   1.000
_cell.angle_alpha   90.00
_cell.angle_beta   90.00
_cell.angle_gamma   90.00
#
_symmetry.space_group_name_H-M   'P 1'
#
loop_
_entity.id
_entity.type
_entity.pdbx_description
1 polymer ?
#
loop_
_entity_poly.entity_id
_entity_poly.type
_entity_poly.pdbx_seq_one_letter_code
_entity_poly.pdbx_strand_id
1 'polypeptide(L)' 'MWLIIDETGYLPCVKQEFNLFYQVIENYYEKSAISLKAGKASN' A
#
# COMPACT_ATOMS: atom_id res chain seq x y z
N MET A 1 6.22 -10.04 12.61
CA MET A 1 6.68 -8.76 12.02
C MET A 1 5.45 -8.04 11.48
N TRP A 2 5.37 -6.71 11.51
CA TRP A 2 4.22 -5.95 11.03
C TRP A 2 4.69 -4.88 10.05
N LEU A 3 3.87 -4.60 9.04
CA LEU A 3 4.19 -3.63 7.99
C LEU A 3 3.40 -2.34 8.24
N ILE A 4 4.09 -1.19 8.17
CA ILE A 4 3.47 0.13 8.20
C ILE A 4 3.64 0.76 6.81
N ILE A 5 2.54 1.21 6.23
CA ILE A 5 2.53 1.98 4.99
C ILE A 5 1.81 3.30 5.27
N ASP A 6 2.54 4.41 5.26
CA ASP A 6 1.97 5.75 5.44
C ASP A 6 1.81 6.47 4.09
N GLU A 7 1.00 7.52 4.08
CA GLU A 7 0.79 8.44 2.96
C GLU A 7 0.39 7.76 1.64
N THR A 8 -0.31 6.62 1.70
CA THR A 8 -0.81 5.95 0.50
C THR A 8 -1.82 6.84 -0.21
N GLY A 9 -1.59 7.18 -1.48
CA GLY A 9 -2.54 7.99 -2.28
C GLY A 9 -2.40 9.51 -2.12
N TYR A 10 -1.36 10.03 -1.46
CA TYR A 10 -1.02 11.47 -1.50
C TYR A 10 -0.25 11.87 -2.76
N LEU A 11 0.56 10.95 -3.29
CA LEU A 11 1.31 11.14 -4.53
C LEU A 11 0.69 10.31 -5.65
N PRO A 12 0.64 10.84 -6.89
CA PRO A 12 0.25 10.04 -8.04
C PRO A 12 1.29 8.95 -8.27
N CYS A 13 0.83 7.71 -8.36
CA CYS A 13 1.67 6.57 -8.71
C CYS A 13 1.44 6.18 -10.17
N VAL A 14 2.50 5.71 -10.84
CA VAL A 14 2.41 5.07 -12.15
C VAL A 14 2.02 3.60 -11.99
N LYS A 15 1.52 2.99 -13.08
CA LYS A 15 1.04 1.60 -13.08
C LYS A 15 2.04 0.60 -12.49
N GLN A 16 3.34 0.79 -12.75
CA GLN A 16 4.38 -0.10 -12.23
C GLN A 16 4.48 -0.05 -10.69
N GLU A 17 4.31 1.13 -10.10
CA GLU A 17 4.36 1.32 -8.64
C GLU A 17 3.15 0.67 -7.96
N PHE A 18 1.97 0.74 -8.59
CA PHE A 18 0.79 -0.01 -8.13
C PHE A 18 1.03 -1.53 -8.13
N ASN A 19 1.66 -2.07 -9.17
CA ASN A 19 1.95 -3.50 -9.22
C ASN A 19 2.88 -3.94 -8.08
N LEU A 20 3.92 -3.15 -7.79
CA LEU A 20 4.82 -3.41 -6.67
C LEU A 20 4.09 -3.31 -5.32
N PHE A 21 3.23 -2.31 -5.16
CA PHE A 21 2.38 -2.17 -3.98
C PHE A 21 1.52 -3.42 -3.77
N TYR A 22 0.83 -3.91 -4.81
CA TYR A 22 0.02 -5.12 -4.71
C TYR A 22 0.85 -6.38 -4.37
N GLN A 23 2.04 -6.53 -4.94
CA GLN A 23 2.94 -7.64 -4.60
C GLN A 23 3.34 -7.62 -3.11
N VAL A 24 3.56 -6.43 -2.54
CA VAL A 24 3.84 -6.30 -1.11
C VAL A 24 2.61 -6.70 -0.30
N ILE A 25 1.42 -6.22 -0.64
CA ILE A 25 0.18 -6.58 0.06
C ILE A 25 -0.07 -8.09 -0.01
N GLU A 26 0.06 -8.71 -1.18
CA GLU A 26 -0.12 -10.15 -1.39
C GLU A 26 0.84 -10.99 -0.52
N ASN A 27 2.09 -10.55 -0.40
CA ASN A 27 3.07 -11.27 0.42
C ASN A 27 2.71 -11.29 1.91
N TYR A 28 2.02 -10.25 2.40
CA TYR A 28 1.64 -10.08 3.80
C TYR A 28 0.20 -10.52 4.11
N TYR A 29 -0.66 -10.61 3.10
CA TYR A 29 -2.06 -11.02 3.23
C TYR A 29 -2.16 -12.37 3.97
N GLU A 30 -3.03 -12.42 4.98
CA GLU A 30 -3.25 -13.55 5.90
C GLU A 30 -2.02 -14.04 6.72
N LYS A 31 -0.84 -13.45 6.52
CA LYS A 31 0.40 -13.84 7.24
C LYS A 31 0.78 -12.88 8.34
N SER A 32 0.48 -11.59 8.19
CA SER A 32 0.91 -10.55 9.15
C SER A 32 0.02 -9.32 9.08
N ALA A 33 0.00 -8.56 10.17
CA ALA A 33 -0.74 -7.31 10.23
C ALA A 33 -0.10 -6.23 9.34
N ILE A 34 -0.95 -5.48 8.64
CA ILE A 34 -0.59 -4.29 7.87
C ILE A 34 -1.34 -3.10 8.47
N SER A 35 -0.62 -2.05 8.85
CA SER A 35 -1.21 -0.76 9.19
C SER A 35 -1.02 0.19 8.02
N LEU A 36 -2.12 0.64 7.43
CA LEU A 36 -2.11 1.49 6.24
C LEU A 36 -2.83 2.81 6.52
N LYS A 37 -2.14 3.93 6.27
CA LYS A 37 -2.73 5.27 6.31
C LYS A 37 -2.78 5.83 4.89
N ALA A 38 -4.01 6.03 4.42
CA ALA A 38 -4.28 6.54 3.09
C ALA A 38 -4.76 8.00 3.14
N GLY A 39 -4.29 8.79 2.16
CA GLY A 39 -4.84 10.10 1.83
C GLY A 39 -6.19 9.97 1.12
N LYS A 40 -6.91 11.09 1.00
CA LYS A 40 -8.18 11.14 0.27
C LYS A 40 -7.89 10.87 -1.20
N ALA A 41 -8.58 9.90 -1.80
CA ALA A 41 -8.52 9.68 -3.25
C ALA A 41 -8.92 10.98 -3.96
N SER A 42 -7.97 11.63 -4.62
CA SER A 42 -8.29 12.67 -5.60
C SER A 42 -8.89 11.95 -6.80
N ASN A 43 -10.21 12.01 -6.93
CA ASN A 43 -10.90 11.68 -8.18
C ASN A 43 -10.38 12.54 -9.33
#